data_AF-K8ZL57-F1
#
_entry.id   AF-K8ZL57-F1
#
_cell.length_a   1.000
_cell.length_b   1.000
_cell.length_c   1.000
_cell.angle_alpha   90.00
_cell.angle_beta   90.00
_cell.angle_gamma   90.00
#
_symmetry.space_group_name_H-M   'P 1'
#
loop_
_entity.id
_entity.type
_entity.pdbx_description
1 polymer ?
#
loop_
_entity_poly.entity_id
_entity_poly.type
_entity_poly.pdbx_seq_one_letter_code
_entity_poly.pdbx_strand_id
1 'polypeptide(L)'
;MENNILILNLSNDINDFDKRMYFLGGQSNNEIEDELKKVNFPTEKQKKRIRSWEEAFDSHERFTQYYITFGEEIYSSNILNKLSSSIKSDNHDYIPCLDELCSCFKTTMLVIYIKDNEAFIFEESIKNIYLSNKKILFSKEKWQEQNSYRLKAIDEIISLPVDRKKCIASIDFDEERFYIYNSYAFDDCFNLSESQKISAKNNIQKFRDSIYKIANDQVKVIIDIDIDNEEKFNNLIESDSKIYDPLSKYTNNRKRKINSIDIERVKSVIDYLNEYVKKIENTPFTKDKVPIFNNGELIVTLNSLPIFAALLDNKIIVSLLEGKVKIPYYNN
;
A
#
# COMPACT_ATOMS: atom_id res chain seq x y z
N MET A 1 12.82 21.48 -17.01
CA MET A 1 12.02 20.59 -17.89
C MET A 1 10.73 21.35 -18.24
N GLU A 2 9.93 20.95 -19.23
CA GLU A 2 8.61 21.60 -19.41
C GLU A 2 7.59 21.06 -18.40
N ASN A 3 6.73 21.94 -17.89
CA ASN A 3 5.66 21.60 -16.95
C ASN A 3 4.63 20.69 -17.63
N ASN A 4 4.41 19.49 -17.10
CA ASN A 4 3.69 18.43 -17.81
C ASN A 4 2.96 17.47 -16.86
N ILE A 5 1.97 16.75 -17.38
CA ILE A 5 1.25 15.70 -16.65
C ILE A 5 1.28 14.41 -17.49
N LEU A 6 1.79 13.35 -16.88
CA LEU A 6 1.93 12.02 -17.48
C LEU A 6 1.07 11.01 -16.71
N ILE A 7 0.47 10.05 -17.40
CA ILE A 7 -0.16 8.89 -16.76
C ILE A 7 0.59 7.64 -17.22
N LEU A 8 1.06 6.81 -16.27
CA LEU A 8 1.70 5.53 -16.52
C LEU A 8 0.82 4.36 -16.09
N ASN A 9 0.82 3.31 -16.92
CA ASN A 9 0.33 1.99 -16.55
C ASN A 9 1.42 1.24 -15.79
N LEU A 10 1.06 0.63 -14.66
CA LEU A 10 1.88 -0.42 -14.06
C LEU A 10 1.36 -1.76 -14.59
N SER A 11 2.12 -2.36 -15.51
CA SER A 11 1.85 -3.72 -15.96
C SER A 11 2.14 -4.70 -14.80
N ASN A 12 1.75 -5.97 -14.97
CA ASN A 12 2.07 -7.00 -13.98
C ASN A 12 3.58 -7.34 -13.92
N ASP A 13 4.39 -6.90 -14.90
CA ASP A 13 5.84 -7.04 -14.88
C ASP A 13 6.50 -5.67 -14.60
N ILE A 14 7.20 -5.58 -13.47
CA ILE A 14 8.00 -4.42 -13.04
C ILE A 14 9.07 -4.05 -14.10
N ASN A 15 9.44 -5.00 -14.95
CA ASN A 15 10.38 -4.78 -16.03
C ASN A 15 9.77 -4.21 -17.29
N ASP A 16 8.46 -4.44 -17.49
CA ASP A 16 7.70 -3.95 -18.62
C ASP A 16 6.80 -2.80 -18.16
N PHE A 17 7.43 -1.64 -17.97
CA PHE A 17 6.75 -0.35 -18.04
C PHE A 17 6.29 -0.16 -19.49
N ASP A 18 5.21 -0.86 -19.86
CA ASP A 18 4.51 -0.76 -21.13
C ASP A 18 4.26 0.75 -21.37
N LYS A 19 5.02 1.37 -22.30
CA LYS A 19 5.39 2.81 -22.32
C LYS A 19 4.27 3.75 -22.76
N ARG A 20 3.04 3.39 -22.40
CA ARG A 20 1.80 4.04 -22.79
C ARG A 20 1.58 5.26 -21.93
N MET A 21 2.29 6.31 -22.28
CA MET A 21 2.22 7.60 -21.63
C MET A 21 1.08 8.38 -22.24
N TYR A 22 0.00 8.56 -21.46
CA TYR A 22 -1.00 9.55 -21.84
C TYR A 22 -0.51 10.94 -21.47
N PHE A 23 -0.13 11.68 -22.50
CA PHE A 23 0.29 13.07 -22.41
C PHE A 23 -0.94 13.98 -22.53
N LEU A 24 -1.16 14.85 -21.55
CA LEU A 24 -2.24 15.86 -21.60
C LEU A 24 -1.91 17.07 -22.51
N GLY A 25 -0.93 16.94 -23.42
CA GLY A 25 -0.40 18.02 -24.26
C GLY A 25 -1.27 18.56 -25.39
N GLY A 26 -2.57 18.24 -25.38
CA GLY A 26 -3.56 19.05 -26.12
C GLY A 26 -3.96 20.33 -25.37
N GLN A 27 -3.54 20.47 -24.11
CA GLN A 27 -3.78 21.62 -23.25
C GLN A 27 -2.71 22.70 -23.46
N SER A 28 -3.10 23.97 -23.39
CA SER A 28 -2.15 25.09 -23.36
C SER A 28 -1.35 25.11 -22.05
N ASN A 29 -0.13 25.66 -22.06
CA ASN A 29 0.71 25.75 -20.84
C ASN A 29 -0.04 26.39 -19.66
N ASN A 30 -0.91 27.38 -19.91
CA ASN A 30 -1.74 28.02 -18.90
C ASN A 30 -2.69 27.05 -18.19
N GLU A 31 -3.28 26.09 -18.93
CA GLU A 31 -4.19 25.08 -18.35
C GLU A 31 -3.42 24.06 -17.50
N ILE A 32 -2.23 23.64 -17.95
CA ILE A 32 -1.35 22.76 -17.18
C ILE A 32 -0.90 23.47 -15.88
N GLU A 33 -0.48 24.73 -15.97
CA GLU A 33 -0.15 25.53 -14.78
C GLU A 33 -1.34 25.69 -13.83
N ASP A 34 -2.56 25.87 -14.33
CA ASP A 34 -3.76 26.01 -13.50
C ASP A 34 -4.16 24.70 -12.81
N GLU A 35 -3.92 23.53 -13.42
CA GLU A 35 -4.03 22.26 -12.70
C GLU A 35 -2.91 22.08 -11.67
N LEU A 36 -1.66 22.39 -12.01
CA LEU A 36 -0.52 22.31 -11.08
C LEU A 36 -0.71 23.20 -9.84
N LYS A 37 -1.39 24.35 -9.96
CA LYS A 37 -1.75 25.23 -8.82
C LYS A 37 -2.73 24.58 -7.83
N LYS A 38 -3.48 23.56 -8.24
CA LYS A 38 -4.44 22.83 -7.37
C LYS A 38 -3.77 21.67 -6.62
N VAL A 39 -2.68 21.14 -7.17
CA VAL A 39 -1.96 20.00 -6.58
C VAL A 39 -1.21 20.46 -5.34
N ASN A 40 -1.44 19.78 -4.22
CA ASN A 40 -0.62 19.94 -3.04
C ASN A 40 0.63 19.08 -3.24
N PHE A 41 1.76 19.72 -3.52
CA PHE A 41 3.05 19.03 -3.58
C PHE A 41 3.67 18.84 -2.18
N PRO A 42 4.57 17.87 -2.00
CA PRO A 42 5.53 17.86 -0.91
C PRO A 42 6.28 19.20 -0.81
N THR A 43 6.61 19.61 0.41
CA THR A 43 7.33 20.85 0.68
C THR A 43 8.80 20.60 0.98
N GLU A 44 9.66 21.62 0.83
CA GLU A 44 11.06 21.60 1.28
C GLU A 44 11.25 21.16 2.74
N LYS A 45 10.29 21.51 3.61
CA LYS A 45 10.29 21.06 5.01
C LYS A 45 10.04 19.56 5.14
N GLN A 46 9.35 18.94 4.18
CA GLN A 46 9.21 17.49 4.11
C GLN A 46 10.47 16.86 3.54
N LYS A 47 11.05 17.35 2.42
CA LYS A 47 12.36 16.89 1.92
C LYS A 47 13.43 16.90 3.05
N LYS A 48 13.49 17.95 3.88
CA LYS A 48 14.39 18.05 5.05
C LYS A 48 14.09 17.11 6.24
N ARG A 49 13.02 16.32 6.19
CA ARG A 49 12.69 15.28 7.18
C ARG A 49 12.97 13.86 6.67
N ILE A 50 13.34 13.76 5.40
CA ILE A 50 13.68 12.51 4.74
C ILE A 50 15.06 12.07 5.24
N ARG A 51 15.15 10.80 5.64
CA ARG A 51 16.38 10.15 6.10
C ARG A 51 17.24 9.70 4.92
N SER A 52 18.50 9.31 5.16
CA SER A 52 19.19 8.46 4.19
C SER A 52 18.44 7.13 4.03
N TRP A 53 18.75 6.40 2.96
CA TRP A 53 18.25 5.05 2.75
C TRP A 53 18.54 4.12 3.94
N GLU A 54 19.78 4.14 4.44
CA GLU A 54 20.26 3.31 5.54
C GLU A 54 19.55 3.66 6.85
N GLU A 55 19.54 4.95 7.20
CA GLU A 55 18.83 5.49 8.39
C GLU A 55 17.33 5.17 8.38
N ALA A 56 16.74 5.01 7.20
CA ALA A 56 15.35 4.65 7.04
C ALA A 56 15.08 3.16 7.25
N PHE A 57 16.00 2.29 6.86
CA PHE A 57 15.88 0.85 7.07
C PHE A 57 16.12 0.44 8.53
N ASP A 58 16.90 1.23 9.28
CA ASP A 58 17.00 1.11 10.75
C ASP A 58 15.74 1.63 11.50
N SER A 59 14.81 2.30 10.81
CA SER A 59 13.65 2.89 11.45
C SER A 59 12.54 1.88 11.79
N HIS A 60 11.98 1.99 12.99
CA HIS A 60 10.91 1.12 13.49
C HIS A 60 9.51 1.56 12.99
N GLU A 61 9.47 2.42 11.99
CA GLU A 61 8.27 3.01 11.42
C GLU A 61 7.70 2.10 10.30
N ARG A 62 6.42 2.28 9.97
CA ARG A 62 5.76 1.55 8.87
C ARG A 62 5.83 2.30 7.55
N PHE A 63 5.83 3.63 7.63
CA PHE A 63 5.89 4.53 6.49
C PHE A 63 7.15 5.36 6.69
N THR A 64 8.23 4.98 6.01
CA THR A 64 9.49 5.67 6.17
C THR A 64 9.73 6.56 4.96
N GLN A 65 10.20 7.78 5.23
CA GLN A 65 10.57 8.73 4.19
C GLN A 65 12.09 8.71 4.04
N TYR A 66 12.57 8.33 2.88
CA TYR A 66 14.00 8.27 2.57
C TYR A 66 14.31 8.81 1.18
N TYR A 67 15.56 9.18 0.94
CA TYR A 67 16.04 9.53 -0.38
C TYR A 67 17.10 8.53 -0.86
N ILE A 68 17.31 8.53 -2.17
CA ILE A 68 18.28 7.71 -2.88
C ILE A 68 19.02 8.63 -3.85
N THR A 69 20.35 8.61 -3.86
CA THR A 69 21.15 9.34 -4.85
C THR A 69 21.22 8.54 -6.15
N PHE A 70 21.25 9.21 -7.31
CA PHE A 70 21.41 8.52 -8.59
C PHE A 70 22.71 7.69 -8.59
N GLY A 71 22.62 6.45 -9.07
CA GLY A 71 23.74 5.50 -9.10
C GLY A 71 23.91 4.63 -7.84
N GLU A 72 23.16 4.85 -6.76
CA GLU A 72 23.16 3.94 -5.61
C GLU A 72 22.47 2.60 -5.96
N GLU A 73 23.17 1.47 -5.77
CA GLU A 73 22.63 0.13 -6.01
C GLU A 73 21.84 -0.40 -4.80
N ILE A 74 20.57 -0.02 -4.72
CA ILE A 74 19.64 -0.43 -3.66
C ILE A 74 18.27 -0.83 -4.24
N TYR A 75 17.41 -1.46 -3.45
CA TYR A 75 16.24 -2.22 -3.95
C TYR A 75 15.32 -1.46 -4.94
N SER A 76 15.13 -0.16 -4.74
CA SER A 76 14.27 0.68 -5.58
C SER A 76 14.99 1.29 -6.78
N SER A 77 16.33 1.28 -6.84
CA SER A 77 17.07 2.08 -7.83
C SER A 77 16.81 1.63 -9.26
N ASN A 78 16.62 0.33 -9.50
CA ASN A 78 16.22 -0.20 -10.82
C ASN A 78 14.88 0.36 -11.32
N ILE A 79 13.88 0.45 -10.45
CA ILE A 79 12.56 1.04 -10.78
C ILE A 79 12.70 2.55 -11.00
N LEU A 80 13.41 3.23 -10.11
CA LEU A 80 13.57 4.68 -10.14
C LEU A 80 14.40 5.15 -11.35
N ASN A 81 15.44 4.41 -11.73
CA ASN A 81 16.21 4.63 -12.95
C ASN A 81 15.35 4.39 -14.21
N LYS A 82 14.48 3.37 -14.23
CA LYS A 82 13.53 3.13 -15.33
C LYS A 82 12.47 4.22 -15.42
N LEU A 83 11.94 4.71 -14.30
CA LEU A 83 11.00 5.83 -14.24
C LEU A 83 11.67 7.12 -14.74
N SER A 84 12.83 7.46 -14.20
CA SER A 84 13.66 8.61 -14.64
C SER A 84 13.93 8.57 -16.13
N SER A 85 14.35 7.41 -16.66
CA SER A 85 14.60 7.20 -18.09
C SER A 85 13.32 7.31 -18.94
N SER A 86 12.18 6.84 -18.44
CA SER A 86 10.89 6.93 -19.12
C SER A 86 10.38 8.37 -19.17
N ILE A 87 10.53 9.13 -18.08
CA ILE A 87 10.15 10.54 -17.98
C ILE A 87 11.05 11.43 -18.87
N LYS A 88 12.34 11.11 -18.99
CA LYS A 88 13.32 11.83 -19.82
C LYS A 88 13.33 11.44 -21.30
N SER A 89 12.53 10.45 -21.74
CA SER A 89 12.59 9.95 -23.12
C SER A 89 11.67 10.74 -24.04
N ASP A 90 12.17 11.28 -25.16
CA ASP A 90 11.30 11.96 -26.15
C ASP A 90 10.38 10.98 -26.93
N ASN A 91 10.64 9.66 -26.83
CA ASN A 91 9.89 8.61 -27.52
C ASN A 91 8.82 8.01 -26.60
N HIS A 92 7.69 8.69 -26.50
CA HIS A 92 6.49 8.21 -25.82
C HIS A 92 5.51 7.54 -26.80
N ASP A 93 4.96 6.38 -26.44
CA ASP A 93 3.80 5.83 -27.15
C ASP A 93 2.54 6.56 -26.68
N TYR A 94 2.22 7.64 -27.39
CA TYR A 94 1.05 8.48 -27.12
C TYR A 94 -0.24 7.67 -27.29
N ILE A 95 -0.96 7.44 -26.20
CA ILE A 95 -2.33 6.93 -26.28
C ILE A 95 -3.23 8.08 -26.77
N PRO A 96 -3.96 7.93 -27.89
CA PRO A 96 -4.78 9.01 -28.45
C PRO A 96 -5.99 9.38 -27.58
N CYS A 97 -6.49 8.47 -26.73
CA CYS A 97 -7.63 8.73 -25.87
C CYS A 97 -7.59 7.96 -24.54
N LEU A 98 -8.36 8.45 -23.57
CA LEU A 98 -8.52 7.81 -22.26
C LEU A 98 -9.29 6.48 -22.34
N ASP A 99 -10.07 6.26 -23.40
CA ASP A 99 -10.80 5.01 -23.60
C ASP A 99 -9.85 3.82 -23.85
N GLU A 100 -8.86 4.02 -24.72
CA GLU A 100 -7.77 3.07 -24.92
C GLU A 100 -6.92 2.90 -23.66
N LEU A 101 -6.68 3.98 -22.91
CA LEU A 101 -5.99 3.95 -21.63
C LEU A 101 -6.67 2.96 -20.67
N CYS A 102 -7.92 3.18 -20.26
CA CYS A 102 -8.52 2.33 -19.23
C CYS A 102 -8.79 0.89 -19.70
N SER A 103 -8.92 0.64 -21.01
CA SER A 103 -9.02 -0.72 -21.55
C SER A 103 -7.78 -1.58 -21.30
N CYS A 104 -6.62 -0.96 -21.06
CA CYS A 104 -5.32 -1.64 -20.91
C CYS A 104 -4.84 -1.77 -19.46
N PHE A 105 -5.52 -1.17 -18.48
CA PHE A 105 -5.03 -1.05 -17.11
C PHE A 105 -5.74 -2.03 -16.17
N LYS A 106 -4.98 -2.73 -15.31
CA LYS A 106 -5.53 -3.82 -14.47
C LYS A 106 -5.88 -3.42 -13.03
N THR A 107 -5.11 -2.54 -12.39
CA THR A 107 -5.29 -2.24 -10.94
C THR A 107 -4.96 -0.81 -10.51
N THR A 108 -3.79 -0.29 -10.86
CA THR A 108 -3.24 0.97 -10.32
C THR A 108 -2.69 1.86 -11.42
N MET A 109 -2.91 3.18 -11.34
CA MET A 109 -2.27 4.18 -12.19
C MET A 109 -1.26 5.00 -11.40
N LEU A 110 -0.17 5.41 -12.06
CA LEU A 110 0.66 6.50 -11.57
C LEU A 110 0.35 7.76 -12.35
N VAL A 111 0.05 8.85 -11.65
CA VAL A 111 -0.01 10.19 -12.23
C VAL A 111 1.26 10.93 -11.85
N ILE A 112 2.01 11.37 -12.85
CA ILE A 112 3.28 12.09 -12.66
C ILE A 112 3.08 13.54 -13.08
N TYR A 113 3.30 14.45 -12.14
CA TYR A 113 3.34 15.88 -12.40
C TYR A 113 4.80 16.31 -12.50
N ILE A 114 5.20 16.77 -13.68
CA ILE A 114 6.49 17.43 -13.88
C ILE A 114 6.27 18.91 -13.62
N LYS A 115 7.01 19.44 -12.66
CA LYS A 115 7.02 20.87 -12.34
C LYS A 115 8.47 21.33 -12.21
N ASP A 116 8.83 22.35 -12.99
CA ASP A 116 10.19 22.91 -13.04
C ASP A 116 11.24 21.84 -13.45
N ASN A 117 11.96 21.26 -12.49
CA ASN A 117 12.92 20.15 -12.67
C ASN A 117 12.63 18.95 -11.73
N GLU A 118 11.43 18.87 -11.14
CA GLU A 118 11.02 17.77 -10.27
C GLU A 118 9.78 17.04 -10.83
N ALA A 119 9.83 15.70 -10.85
CA ALA A 119 8.72 14.85 -11.25
C ALA A 119 8.08 14.20 -10.02
N PHE A 120 6.88 14.61 -9.65
CA PHE A 120 6.14 14.11 -8.49
C PHE A 120 5.20 12.97 -8.87
N ILE A 121 5.32 11.83 -8.20
CA ILE A 121 4.63 10.58 -8.52
C ILE A 121 3.51 10.35 -7.51
N PHE A 122 2.28 10.23 -8.01
CA PHE A 122 1.07 10.01 -7.22
C PHE A 122 0.40 8.68 -7.58
N GLU A 123 -0.03 7.93 -6.58
CA GLU A 123 -0.89 6.75 -6.74
C GLU A 123 -2.35 7.18 -6.96
N GLU A 124 -3.01 6.63 -7.99
CA GLU A 124 -4.46 6.73 -8.14
C GLU A 124 -5.10 5.38 -8.48
N SER A 125 -6.25 5.10 -7.86
CA SER A 125 -6.94 3.82 -8.01
C SER A 125 -7.93 3.87 -9.18
N ILE A 126 -7.90 2.85 -10.05
CA ILE A 126 -8.78 2.75 -11.23
C ILE A 126 -10.28 2.75 -10.87
N LYS A 127 -10.63 2.40 -9.62
CA LYS A 127 -12.02 2.41 -9.11
C LYS A 127 -12.68 3.80 -9.10
N ASN A 128 -11.91 4.86 -9.31
CA ASN A 128 -12.38 6.23 -9.46
C ASN A 128 -12.56 6.65 -10.93
N ILE A 129 -12.42 5.71 -11.89
CA ILE A 129 -12.49 5.98 -13.32
C ILE A 129 -13.75 5.35 -13.91
N TYR A 130 -14.58 6.21 -14.51
CA TYR A 130 -15.57 5.85 -15.51
C TYR A 130 -15.26 6.71 -16.75
N LEU A 131 -15.56 6.16 -17.93
CA LEU A 131 -15.21 6.74 -19.23
C LEU A 131 -16.45 7.01 -20.08
N SER A 132 -16.55 8.24 -20.56
CA SER A 132 -16.62 8.49 -22.01
C SER A 132 -16.36 9.97 -22.34
N ASN A 133 -16.21 10.28 -23.63
CA ASN A 133 -16.00 11.64 -24.12
C ASN A 133 -17.22 12.56 -23.83
N LYS A 134 -16.94 13.69 -23.13
CA LYS A 134 -17.82 14.74 -22.52
C LYS A 134 -17.86 14.61 -20.97
N LYS A 135 -17.71 15.70 -20.18
CA LYS A 135 -16.94 15.70 -18.89
C LYS A 135 -17.60 16.30 -17.61
N ILE A 136 -18.02 15.50 -16.59
CA ILE A 136 -19.05 15.69 -15.50
C ILE A 136 -19.14 16.97 -14.64
N LEU A 137 -20.34 17.55 -14.35
CA LEU A 137 -20.59 18.48 -13.19
C LEU A 137 -22.06 18.99 -12.94
N PHE A 138 -22.42 19.16 -11.66
CA PHE A 138 -23.64 19.86 -11.19
C PHE A 138 -23.32 21.24 -10.59
N SER A 139 -24.01 22.30 -11.01
CA SER A 139 -23.94 23.64 -10.36
C SER A 139 -25.25 23.97 -9.64
N LYS A 140 -25.16 24.72 -8.53
CA LYS A 140 -26.31 25.15 -7.72
C LYS A 140 -26.51 26.66 -7.85
N GLU A 141 -27.39 27.06 -8.75
CA GLU A 141 -27.80 28.46 -8.93
C GLU A 141 -29.14 28.73 -8.24
N LYS A 142 -29.28 29.91 -7.62
CA LYS A 142 -30.57 30.39 -7.09
C LYS A 142 -31.32 31.14 -8.19
N TRP A 143 -32.53 30.68 -8.51
CA TRP A 143 -33.51 31.44 -9.28
C TRP A 143 -34.80 31.56 -8.46
N GLN A 144 -35.30 32.80 -8.32
CA GLN A 144 -36.64 33.16 -7.85
C GLN A 144 -37.19 32.25 -6.71
N GLU A 145 -36.54 32.33 -5.55
CA GLU A 145 -36.96 31.75 -4.25
C GLU A 145 -37.15 30.22 -4.15
N GLN A 146 -37.02 29.45 -5.25
CA GLN A 146 -37.05 27.99 -5.22
C GLN A 146 -35.64 27.39 -5.44
N ASN A 147 -35.25 26.46 -4.57
CA ASN A 147 -34.01 25.68 -4.73
C ASN A 147 -34.18 24.60 -5.82
N SER A 148 -34.29 24.99 -7.09
CA SER A 148 -34.34 24.06 -8.22
C SER A 148 -32.95 23.60 -8.62
N TYR A 149 -32.71 22.28 -8.63
CA TYR A 149 -31.52 21.70 -9.24
C TYR A 149 -31.75 21.57 -10.75
N ARG A 150 -30.83 22.08 -11.59
CA ARG A 150 -30.78 21.74 -13.02
C ARG A 150 -29.72 20.68 -13.26
N LEU A 151 -30.14 19.58 -13.90
CA LEU A 151 -29.23 18.65 -14.56
C LEU A 151 -28.60 19.37 -15.76
N LYS A 152 -27.28 19.51 -15.77
CA LYS A 152 -26.54 19.86 -16.98
C LYS A 152 -25.72 18.64 -17.37
N ALA A 153 -26.12 18.01 -18.48
CA ALA A 153 -25.39 16.89 -19.06
C ALA A 153 -24.06 17.38 -19.65
N ILE A 154 -23.05 16.78 -19.07
CA ILE A 154 -21.67 17.17 -18.84
C ILE A 154 -21.30 15.91 -18.02
N ASP A 155 -20.46 14.99 -18.54
CA ASP A 155 -20.75 13.55 -18.34
C ASP A 155 -19.77 12.69 -17.47
N GLU A 156 -18.43 12.65 -17.62
CA GLU A 156 -17.47 11.89 -16.73
C GLU A 156 -16.03 12.52 -16.58
N ILE A 157 -15.32 12.38 -15.44
CA ILE A 157 -14.00 13.03 -15.15
C ILE A 157 -12.97 12.06 -14.55
N ILE A 158 -11.74 12.04 -15.08
CA ILE A 158 -10.57 11.57 -14.31
C ILE A 158 -10.26 12.60 -13.23
N SER A 159 -10.51 12.23 -11.97
CA SER A 159 -10.08 13.03 -10.81
C SER A 159 -8.58 12.84 -10.62
N LEU A 160 -7.77 13.75 -11.17
CA LEU A 160 -6.33 13.74 -10.93
C LEU A 160 -6.01 13.91 -9.42
N PRO A 161 -5.02 13.21 -8.86
CA PRO A 161 -4.70 13.26 -7.44
C PRO A 161 -4.05 14.59 -7.03
N VAL A 162 -4.81 15.42 -6.32
CA VAL A 162 -4.34 16.74 -5.80
C VAL A 162 -3.97 16.74 -4.30
N ASP A 163 -4.18 15.64 -3.58
CA ASP A 163 -3.78 15.52 -2.17
C ASP A 163 -2.33 15.01 -2.06
N ARG A 164 -1.45 15.82 -1.45
CA ARG A 164 -0.05 15.49 -1.14
C ARG A 164 0.14 14.14 -0.44
N LYS A 165 -0.87 13.64 0.27
CA LYS A 165 -0.82 12.32 0.92
C LYS A 165 -0.83 11.15 -0.06
N LYS A 166 -1.23 11.37 -1.31
CA LYS A 166 -1.14 10.41 -2.41
C LYS A 166 0.20 10.50 -3.18
N CYS A 167 1.03 11.51 -2.92
CA CYS A 167 2.37 11.59 -3.48
C CYS A 167 3.24 10.50 -2.80
N ILE A 168 3.59 9.46 -3.55
CA ILE A 168 4.38 8.33 -3.04
C ILE A 168 5.88 8.59 -3.16
N ALA A 169 6.30 9.31 -4.19
CA ALA A 169 7.68 9.64 -4.49
C ALA A 169 7.82 10.94 -5.30
N SER A 170 9.03 11.46 -5.42
CA SER A 170 9.42 12.39 -6.48
C SER A 170 10.84 12.13 -6.98
N ILE A 171 11.15 12.66 -8.16
CA ILE A 171 12.48 12.61 -8.78
C ILE A 171 12.93 14.04 -9.00
N ASP A 172 13.99 14.44 -8.31
CA ASP A 172 14.62 15.75 -8.44
C ASP A 172 15.82 15.61 -9.38
N PHE A 173 15.71 16.20 -10.56
CA PHE A 173 16.71 16.08 -11.61
C PHE A 173 17.90 17.03 -11.44
N ASP A 174 17.80 18.03 -10.55
CA ASP A 174 18.88 18.98 -10.26
C ASP A 174 19.76 18.49 -9.10
N GLU A 175 19.16 17.90 -8.05
CA GLU A 175 19.92 17.25 -6.96
C GLU A 175 20.34 15.80 -7.27
N GLU A 176 19.92 15.24 -8.41
CA GLU A 176 20.08 13.83 -8.79
C GLU A 176 19.60 12.86 -7.68
N ARG A 177 18.40 13.11 -7.17
CA ARG A 177 17.80 12.39 -6.04
C ARG A 177 16.42 11.86 -6.33
N PHE A 178 16.14 10.67 -5.81
CA PHE A 178 14.80 10.12 -5.68
C PHE A 178 14.34 10.28 -4.23
N TYR A 179 13.21 10.95 -4.00
CA TYR A 179 12.60 11.05 -2.68
C TYR A 179 11.41 10.09 -2.59
N ILE A 180 11.40 9.21 -1.60
CA ILE A 180 10.28 8.33 -1.30
C ILE A 180 9.55 8.89 -0.08
N TYR A 181 8.30 9.30 -0.24
CA TYR A 181 7.47 9.90 0.82
C TYR A 181 6.57 8.88 1.52
N ASN A 182 6.31 7.74 0.87
CA ASN A 182 5.48 6.67 1.41
C ASN A 182 6.00 5.33 0.89
N SER A 183 7.02 4.78 1.55
CA SER A 183 7.67 3.54 1.17
C SER A 183 6.71 2.35 1.05
N TYR A 184 5.68 2.30 1.90
CA TYR A 184 4.66 1.25 1.87
C TYR A 184 3.80 1.30 0.59
N ALA A 185 3.32 2.48 0.20
CA ALA A 185 2.53 2.64 -1.01
C ALA A 185 3.38 2.54 -2.27
N PHE A 186 4.66 2.94 -2.20
CA PHE A 186 5.63 2.69 -3.26
C PHE A 186 5.79 1.17 -3.49
N ASP A 187 6.04 0.40 -2.44
CA ASP A 187 6.15 -1.06 -2.55
C ASP A 187 4.86 -1.71 -3.09
N ASP A 188 3.69 -1.32 -2.56
CA ASP A 188 2.37 -1.79 -3.01
C ASP A 188 2.13 -1.48 -4.52
N CYS A 189 2.60 -0.33 -5.02
CA CYS A 189 2.48 0.04 -6.43
C CYS A 189 3.38 -0.81 -7.33
N PHE A 190 4.66 -0.94 -6.97
CA PHE A 190 5.68 -1.59 -7.81
C PHE A 190 5.86 -3.07 -7.51
N ASN A 191 4.92 -3.73 -6.84
CA ASN A 191 5.00 -5.14 -6.43
C ASN A 191 6.31 -5.50 -5.70
N LEU A 192 6.85 -4.56 -4.91
CA LEU A 192 8.00 -4.79 -4.03
C LEU A 192 7.51 -5.28 -2.66
N SER A 193 8.45 -5.63 -1.78
CA SER A 193 8.14 -6.26 -0.49
C SER A 193 9.02 -5.83 0.67
N GLU A 194 10.06 -5.04 0.45
CA GLU A 194 11.14 -4.78 1.40
C GLU A 194 10.66 -3.91 2.58
N SER A 195 9.93 -2.81 2.31
CA SER A 195 9.29 -1.99 3.34
C SER A 195 8.15 -2.74 4.03
N GLN A 196 7.45 -3.62 3.31
CA GLN A 196 6.43 -4.50 3.90
C GLN A 196 7.08 -5.48 4.88
N LYS A 197 8.17 -6.17 4.50
CA LYS A 197 8.96 -7.09 5.33
C LYS A 197 9.50 -6.40 6.58
N ILE A 198 10.07 -5.21 6.45
CA ILE A 198 10.51 -4.39 7.60
C ILE A 198 9.32 -4.03 8.49
N SER A 199 8.22 -3.52 7.91
CA SER A 199 7.03 -3.21 8.71
C SER A 199 6.41 -4.44 9.38
N ALA A 200 6.58 -5.65 8.83
CA ALA A 200 6.16 -6.90 9.44
C ALA A 200 7.04 -7.24 10.66
N LYS A 201 8.37 -7.20 10.50
CA LYS A 201 9.35 -7.35 11.60
C LYS A 201 9.10 -6.33 12.72
N ASN A 202 8.94 -5.04 12.36
CA ASN A 202 8.62 -3.95 13.28
C ASN A 202 7.31 -4.16 14.05
N ASN A 203 6.30 -4.78 13.43
CA ASN A 203 5.04 -5.09 14.10
C ASN A 203 5.14 -6.33 15.02
N ILE A 204 5.95 -7.33 14.66
CA ILE A 204 6.32 -8.44 15.56
C ILE A 204 7.06 -7.92 16.79
N GLN A 205 8.02 -7.00 16.61
CA GLN A 205 8.74 -6.39 17.73
C GLN A 205 7.78 -5.64 18.67
N LYS A 206 6.81 -4.89 18.13
CA LYS A 206 5.76 -4.23 18.95
C LYS A 206 4.84 -5.21 19.69
N PHE A 207 4.69 -6.45 19.24
CA PHE A 207 4.04 -7.50 20.02
C PHE A 207 4.97 -8.05 21.12
N ARG A 208 6.25 -8.33 20.83
CA ARG A 208 7.27 -8.72 21.84
C ARG A 208 7.33 -7.71 23.00
N ASP A 209 7.43 -6.42 22.66
CA ASP A 209 7.49 -5.31 23.60
C ASP A 209 6.16 -5.02 24.31
N SER A 210 5.10 -5.80 24.04
CA SER A 210 3.74 -5.63 24.59
C SER A 210 3.10 -4.25 24.33
N ILE A 211 3.65 -3.48 23.37
CA ILE A 211 3.10 -2.21 22.85
C ILE A 211 1.78 -2.50 22.11
N TYR A 212 1.71 -3.62 21.41
CA TYR A 212 0.51 -4.12 20.76
C TYR A 212 -0.14 -5.24 21.58
N LYS A 213 -1.45 -5.10 21.75
CA LYS A 213 -2.36 -6.11 22.30
C LYS A 213 -3.51 -6.33 21.32
N ILE A 214 -4.29 -7.37 21.56
CA ILE A 214 -5.51 -7.68 20.79
C ILE A 214 -6.72 -7.81 21.72
N ALA A 215 -7.91 -7.98 21.15
CA ALA A 215 -9.19 -8.09 21.85
C ALA A 215 -9.43 -6.97 22.88
N ASN A 216 -9.63 -5.74 22.42
CA ASN A 216 -9.83 -4.54 23.25
C ASN A 216 -8.72 -4.36 24.33
N ASP A 217 -7.47 -4.62 23.94
CA ASP A 217 -6.26 -4.59 24.79
C ASP A 217 -6.27 -5.59 25.97
N GLN A 218 -7.18 -6.57 25.97
CA GLN A 218 -7.30 -7.61 27.00
C GLN A 218 -6.35 -8.79 26.79
N VAL A 219 -5.92 -9.06 25.56
CA VAL A 219 -5.05 -10.20 25.23
C VAL A 219 -3.65 -9.71 24.86
N LYS A 220 -2.66 -10.16 25.63
CA LYS A 220 -1.24 -9.95 25.35
C LYS A 220 -0.76 -11.03 24.39
N VAL A 221 0.02 -10.64 23.37
CA VAL A 221 0.65 -11.61 22.47
C VAL A 221 2.06 -11.91 23.00
N ILE A 222 2.40 -13.17 23.17
CA ILE A 222 3.73 -13.63 23.56
C ILE A 222 4.37 -14.24 22.32
N ILE A 223 5.31 -13.52 21.72
CA ILE A 223 6.09 -14.07 20.61
C ILE A 223 7.23 -14.89 21.23
N ASP A 224 7.12 -16.22 21.11
CA ASP A 224 8.01 -17.20 21.73
C ASP A 224 9.23 -17.42 20.82
N ILE A 225 10.24 -16.56 21.00
CA ILE A 225 11.51 -16.54 20.29
C ILE A 225 12.65 -16.57 21.32
N ASP A 226 13.33 -17.70 21.40
CA ASP A 226 14.70 -17.76 21.93
C ASP A 226 15.66 -17.01 20.98
N ILE A 227 16.75 -16.45 21.53
CA ILE A 227 17.75 -15.69 20.78
C ILE A 227 18.28 -16.48 19.56
N ASP A 228 18.51 -17.79 19.71
CA ASP A 228 18.99 -18.70 18.65
C ASP A 228 17.97 -19.00 17.53
N ASN A 229 16.74 -18.46 17.65
CA ASN A 229 15.65 -18.64 16.69
C ASN A 229 15.17 -17.32 16.05
N GLU A 230 15.73 -16.17 16.45
CA GLU A 230 15.32 -14.87 15.92
C GLU A 230 15.59 -14.73 14.41
N GLU A 231 16.72 -15.22 13.92
CA GLU A 231 17.03 -15.29 12.49
C GLU A 231 16.02 -16.15 11.73
N LYS A 232 15.67 -17.33 12.26
CA LYS A 232 14.68 -18.24 11.65
C LYS A 232 13.29 -17.61 11.58
N PHE A 233 12.92 -16.85 12.60
CA PHE A 233 11.65 -16.14 12.66
C PHE A 233 11.60 -15.00 11.62
N ASN A 234 12.68 -14.23 11.50
CA ASN A 234 12.83 -13.20 10.48
C ASN A 234 12.80 -13.78 9.06
N ASN A 235 13.55 -14.86 8.81
CA ASN A 235 13.57 -15.56 7.52
C ASN A 235 12.18 -16.12 7.17
N LEU A 236 11.42 -16.65 8.15
CA LEU A 236 10.05 -17.10 7.94
C LEU A 236 9.12 -15.94 7.54
N ILE A 237 9.20 -14.78 8.21
CA ILE A 237 8.42 -13.58 7.83
C ILE A 237 8.70 -13.19 6.38
N GLU A 238 9.97 -13.18 5.96
CA GLU A 238 10.38 -12.69 4.63
C GLU A 238 10.08 -13.67 3.50
N SER A 239 9.91 -14.96 3.81
CA SER A 239 9.76 -16.03 2.83
C SER A 239 8.39 -16.12 2.14
N ASP A 240 7.30 -15.61 2.74
CA ASP A 240 5.95 -15.70 2.18
C ASP A 240 5.14 -14.41 2.39
N SER A 241 4.60 -13.85 1.31
CA SER A 241 3.68 -12.71 1.34
C SER A 241 2.45 -12.97 2.21
N LYS A 242 1.96 -14.21 2.27
CA LYS A 242 0.85 -14.61 3.14
C LYS A 242 1.17 -14.42 4.64
N ILE A 243 2.43 -14.24 5.02
CA ILE A 243 2.89 -13.88 6.37
C ILE A 243 3.19 -12.38 6.46
N TYR A 244 4.05 -11.81 5.60
CA TYR A 244 4.45 -10.40 5.74
C TYR A 244 3.33 -9.40 5.39
N ASP A 245 2.38 -9.73 4.49
CA ASP A 245 1.25 -8.85 4.17
C ASP A 245 0.41 -8.51 5.41
N PRO A 246 -0.24 -9.47 6.09
CA PRO A 246 -1.13 -9.13 7.19
C PRO A 246 -0.37 -8.55 8.39
N LEU A 247 0.88 -8.97 8.63
CA LEU A 247 1.76 -8.39 9.65
C LEU A 247 2.08 -6.93 9.35
N SER A 248 2.57 -6.62 8.15
CA SER A 248 2.90 -5.25 7.74
C SER A 248 1.64 -4.37 7.66
N LYS A 249 0.52 -4.95 7.19
CA LYS A 249 -0.77 -4.27 7.09
C LYS A 249 -1.38 -4.01 8.46
N TYR A 250 -0.99 -4.70 9.54
CA TYR A 250 -1.53 -4.49 10.89
C TYR A 250 -1.29 -3.08 11.43
N THR A 251 -2.23 -2.63 12.25
CA THR A 251 -2.17 -1.39 13.03
C THR A 251 -3.03 -1.57 14.27
N ASN A 252 -2.50 -1.32 15.49
CA ASN A 252 -3.28 -1.47 16.71
C ASN A 252 -4.35 -0.37 16.84
N ASN A 253 -5.54 -0.63 16.28
CA ASN A 253 -6.70 0.27 16.38
C ASN A 253 -8.01 -0.53 16.39
N ARG A 254 -9.09 0.10 16.89
CA ARG A 254 -10.41 -0.54 17.05
C ARG A 254 -11.13 -0.92 15.75
N LYS A 255 -10.65 -0.51 14.57
CA LYS A 255 -11.16 -0.97 13.26
C LYS A 255 -10.58 -2.32 12.84
N ARG A 256 -9.55 -2.84 13.54
CA ARG A 256 -9.13 -4.24 13.42
C ARG A 256 -10.17 -5.13 14.07
N LYS A 257 -10.63 -6.15 13.35
CA LYS A 257 -11.64 -7.07 13.86
C LYS A 257 -11.12 -7.83 15.08
N ILE A 258 -9.87 -8.30 15.05
CA ILE A 258 -9.19 -8.95 16.18
C ILE A 258 -9.07 -8.04 17.43
N ASN A 259 -9.12 -6.71 17.27
CA ASN A 259 -9.10 -5.76 18.40
C ASN A 259 -10.50 -5.33 18.84
N SER A 260 -11.53 -5.56 18.02
CA SER A 260 -12.93 -5.22 18.32
C SER A 260 -13.66 -6.29 19.14
N ILE A 261 -13.14 -7.53 19.16
CA ILE A 261 -13.73 -8.67 19.87
C ILE A 261 -13.26 -8.75 21.33
N ASP A 262 -13.96 -9.53 22.14
CA ASP A 262 -13.55 -9.85 23.51
C ASP A 262 -12.57 -11.05 23.56
N ILE A 263 -12.03 -11.28 24.75
CA ILE A 263 -11.15 -12.40 25.08
C ILE A 263 -11.77 -13.79 24.81
N GLU A 264 -13.06 -13.98 25.06
CA GLU A 264 -13.75 -15.26 24.86
C GLU A 264 -13.91 -15.59 23.36
N ARG A 265 -14.07 -14.57 22.51
CA ARG A 265 -14.08 -14.72 21.06
C ARG A 265 -12.71 -15.09 20.49
N VAL A 266 -11.61 -14.56 21.04
CA VAL A 266 -10.25 -15.01 20.68
C VAL A 266 -10.08 -16.48 21.05
N LYS A 267 -10.40 -16.84 22.30
CA LYS A 267 -10.37 -18.22 22.78
C LYS A 267 -11.21 -19.16 21.89
N SER A 268 -12.44 -18.77 21.58
CA SER A 268 -13.35 -19.54 20.71
C SER A 268 -12.76 -19.81 19.32
N VAL A 269 -12.02 -18.87 18.74
CA VAL A 269 -11.33 -19.07 17.45
C VAL A 269 -10.17 -20.05 17.58
N ILE A 270 -9.38 -19.95 18.65
CA ILE A 270 -8.27 -20.88 18.92
C ILE A 270 -8.77 -22.30 19.24
N ASP A 271 -9.85 -22.43 20.00
CA ASP A 271 -10.52 -23.70 20.29
C ASP A 271 -11.09 -24.32 19.01
N TYR A 272 -11.76 -23.52 18.16
CA TYR A 272 -12.28 -23.97 16.86
C TYR A 272 -11.16 -24.46 15.92
N LEU A 273 -10.03 -23.76 15.85
CA LEU A 273 -8.85 -24.22 15.08
C LEU A 273 -8.28 -25.53 15.65
N ASN A 274 -8.19 -25.67 16.97
CA ASN A 274 -7.76 -26.91 17.62
C ASN A 274 -8.73 -28.08 17.40
N GLU A 275 -10.04 -27.83 17.30
CA GLU A 275 -11.03 -28.84 16.94
C GLU A 275 -10.94 -29.24 15.46
N TYR A 276 -10.78 -28.26 14.56
CA TYR A 276 -10.67 -28.49 13.12
C TYR A 276 -9.54 -29.48 12.80
N VAL A 277 -8.36 -29.27 13.39
CA VAL A 277 -7.18 -30.14 13.23
C VAL A 277 -7.42 -31.57 13.75
N LYS A 278 -8.29 -31.76 14.75
CA LYS A 278 -8.63 -33.09 15.28
C LYS A 278 -9.70 -33.82 14.47
N LYS A 279 -10.64 -33.09 13.87
CA LYS A 279 -11.88 -33.64 13.28
C LYS A 279 -11.77 -33.91 11.77
N ILE A 280 -10.84 -33.26 11.07
CA ILE A 280 -10.74 -33.32 9.62
C ILE A 280 -9.47 -34.05 9.20
N GLU A 281 -9.65 -35.23 8.62
CA GLU A 281 -8.59 -35.95 7.90
C GLU A 281 -8.07 -35.06 6.76
N ASN A 282 -6.75 -35.00 6.61
CA ASN A 282 -6.06 -34.13 5.65
C ASN A 282 -6.28 -32.61 5.87
N THR A 283 -6.47 -32.16 7.12
CA THR A 283 -6.26 -30.75 7.50
C THR A 283 -4.88 -30.26 7.00
N PRO A 284 -4.78 -29.07 6.38
CA PRO A 284 -3.52 -28.64 5.77
C PRO A 284 -2.53 -28.04 6.79
N PHE A 285 -2.92 -27.99 8.07
CA PHE A 285 -2.03 -27.68 9.19
C PHE A 285 -2.29 -28.59 10.40
N THR A 286 -1.25 -28.72 11.23
CA THR A 286 -1.14 -29.54 12.43
C THR A 286 -1.31 -28.68 13.70
N LYS A 287 -1.44 -29.33 14.86
CA LYS A 287 -1.80 -28.64 16.11
C LYS A 287 -0.74 -27.64 16.59
N ASP A 288 0.54 -27.96 16.38
CA ASP A 288 1.70 -27.10 16.71
C ASP A 288 1.74 -25.79 15.91
N LYS A 289 0.98 -25.70 14.82
CA LYS A 289 0.81 -24.47 14.02
C LYS A 289 -0.31 -23.57 14.55
N VAL A 290 -1.10 -24.00 15.54
CA VAL A 290 -2.14 -23.16 16.16
C VAL A 290 -1.54 -22.44 17.38
N PRO A 291 -1.64 -21.10 17.48
CA PRO A 291 -1.20 -20.36 18.66
C PRO A 291 -1.87 -20.85 19.95
N ILE A 292 -1.14 -20.86 21.06
CA ILE A 292 -1.64 -21.37 22.34
C ILE A 292 -2.27 -20.21 23.11
N PHE A 293 -3.56 -20.31 23.42
CA PHE A 293 -4.24 -19.33 24.26
C PHE A 293 -4.31 -19.82 25.72
N ASN A 294 -3.74 -19.04 26.65
CA ASN A 294 -3.69 -19.38 28.07
C ASN A 294 -3.74 -18.11 28.94
N ASN A 295 -4.64 -18.05 29.93
CA ASN A 295 -4.71 -16.97 30.93
C ASN A 295 -4.70 -15.51 30.38
N GLY A 296 -5.26 -15.27 29.19
CA GLY A 296 -5.24 -13.95 28.55
C GLY A 296 -3.97 -13.63 27.76
N GLU A 297 -3.07 -14.60 27.62
CA GLU A 297 -1.91 -14.56 26.74
C GLU A 297 -2.13 -15.45 25.51
N LEU A 298 -1.76 -14.95 24.33
CA LEU A 298 -1.72 -15.69 23.08
C LEU A 298 -0.26 -15.95 22.72
N ILE A 299 0.20 -17.18 22.93
CA ILE A 299 1.59 -17.60 22.70
C ILE A 299 1.76 -18.02 21.24
N VAL A 300 2.72 -17.39 20.57
CA VAL A 300 3.01 -17.55 19.14
C VAL A 300 4.45 -18.05 18.99
N THR A 301 4.59 -19.35 18.78
CA THR A 301 5.85 -20.00 18.38
C THR A 301 6.13 -19.79 16.89
N LEU A 302 7.36 -20.07 16.45
CA LEU A 302 7.77 -20.10 15.04
C LEU A 302 6.77 -20.86 14.13
N ASN A 303 6.35 -22.07 14.52
CA ASN A 303 5.42 -22.88 13.73
C ASN A 303 4.02 -22.25 13.63
N SER A 304 3.61 -21.47 14.63
CA SER A 304 2.27 -20.87 14.72
C SER A 304 2.17 -19.44 14.16
N LEU A 305 3.31 -18.81 13.85
CA LEU A 305 3.39 -17.49 13.22
C LEU A 305 2.48 -17.35 11.99
N PRO A 306 2.37 -18.32 11.05
CA PRO A 306 1.52 -18.12 9.87
C PRO A 306 0.03 -18.04 10.20
N ILE A 307 -0.43 -18.77 11.23
CA ILE A 307 -1.81 -18.65 11.72
C ILE A 307 -1.99 -17.33 12.48
N PHE A 308 -1.04 -16.93 13.31
CA PHE A 308 -1.09 -15.63 14.00
C PHE A 308 -1.16 -14.46 13.01
N ALA A 309 -0.30 -14.45 11.99
CA ALA A 309 -0.31 -13.48 10.91
C ALA A 309 -1.69 -13.44 10.23
N ALA A 310 -2.27 -14.60 9.91
CA ALA A 310 -3.60 -14.68 9.32
C ALA A 310 -4.72 -14.13 10.24
N LEU A 311 -4.62 -14.28 11.57
CA LEU A 311 -5.59 -13.70 12.52
C LEU A 311 -5.61 -12.16 12.54
N LEU A 312 -4.55 -11.50 12.05
CA LEU A 312 -4.48 -10.04 11.94
C LEU A 312 -5.20 -9.48 10.69
N ASP A 313 -5.50 -10.32 9.70
CA ASP A 313 -6.31 -9.95 8.54
C ASP A 313 -7.80 -9.95 8.89
N ASN A 314 -8.47 -8.82 8.65
CA ASN A 314 -9.89 -8.63 8.97
C ASN A 314 -10.82 -9.64 8.28
N LYS A 315 -10.53 -10.07 7.04
CA LYS A 315 -11.38 -11.04 6.31
C LYS A 315 -11.23 -12.43 6.91
N ILE A 316 -10.01 -12.82 7.27
CA ILE A 316 -9.72 -14.15 7.81
C ILE A 316 -10.28 -14.32 9.21
N ILE A 317 -10.09 -13.36 10.12
CA ILE A 317 -10.67 -13.45 11.47
C ILE A 317 -12.22 -13.39 11.43
N VAL A 318 -12.83 -12.65 10.51
CA VAL A 318 -14.30 -12.73 10.29
C VAL A 318 -14.71 -14.13 9.84
N SER A 319 -14.02 -14.71 8.85
CA SER A 319 -14.27 -16.09 8.38
C SER A 319 -14.18 -17.10 9.53
N LEU A 320 -13.16 -17.01 10.38
CA LEU A 320 -12.99 -17.90 11.53
C LEU A 320 -14.07 -17.71 12.60
N LEU A 321 -14.48 -16.47 12.88
CA LEU A 321 -15.60 -16.16 13.78
C LEU A 321 -16.96 -16.65 13.26
N GLU A 322 -17.09 -16.87 11.94
CA GLU A 322 -18.25 -17.49 11.28
C GLU A 322 -18.15 -19.02 11.17
N GLY A 323 -17.10 -19.65 11.72
CA GLY A 323 -16.90 -21.10 11.63
C GLY A 323 -16.49 -21.58 10.23
N LYS A 324 -15.73 -20.77 9.49
CA LYS A 324 -15.16 -21.10 8.17
C LYS A 324 -13.64 -21.01 8.23
N VAL A 325 -12.95 -22.15 8.26
CA VAL A 325 -11.47 -22.19 8.15
C VAL A 325 -11.06 -21.87 6.72
N LYS A 326 -10.41 -20.72 6.56
CA LYS A 326 -9.72 -20.32 5.33
C LYS A 326 -8.44 -19.60 5.70
N ILE A 327 -7.36 -20.35 5.96
CA ILE A 327 -6.05 -19.78 6.31
C ILE A 327 -5.21 -19.70 5.03
N PRO A 328 -4.87 -18.51 4.51
CA PRO A 328 -4.23 -18.36 3.21
C PRO A 328 -2.94 -19.19 3.05
N TYR A 329 -2.13 -19.26 4.11
CA TYR A 329 -0.82 -19.93 4.12
C TYR A 329 -0.89 -21.44 3.83
N TYR A 330 -1.96 -22.12 4.28
CA TYR A 330 -2.10 -23.57 4.13
C TYR A 330 -3.05 -23.99 3.00
N ASN A 331 -3.55 -23.03 2.22
CA ASN A 331 -4.30 -23.32 1.00
C ASN A 331 -3.34 -23.25 -0.19
N ASN A 332 -3.21 -24.40 -0.89
CA ASN A 332 -2.63 -24.48 -2.24
C ASN A 332 -3.64 -23.91 -3.26
#